data_AF-A0A7X0LF92-F1
#
_entry.id   AF-A0A7X0LF92-F1
#
_cell.length_a   1.000
_cell.length_b   1.000
_cell.length_c   1.000
_cell.angle_alpha   90.00
_cell.angle_beta   90.00
_cell.angle_gamma   90.00
#
_symmetry.space_group_name_H-M   'P 1'
#
loop_
_entity.id
_entity.type
_entity.pdbx_description
1 polymer ?
#
loop_
_entity_poly.entity_id
_entity_poly.type
_entity_poly.pdbx_seq_one_letter_code
_entity_poly.pdbx_strand_id
1 'polypeptide(L)'
;MTIYCDESGGLNAGAMTFSAVMLTPDAAGEIHERFRGVTGLRGELKGSRISIVERAYLLELFDRAGGRAWVAVAERDKLSQNPGGTLPSDLALYAALLNTAIGRWLPETGGVCTDVVIDDGRYDPKILAHIREDIQAGLGQWGRASLADSRRSDGVQIADVIANSLFNIAVRSQRANRIQRILDPMLASKAIRVVELTQVD
;
A
#
# COMPACT_ATOMS: atom_id res chain seq x y z
N MET A 1 2.24 17.01 0.79
CA MET A 1 2.34 15.58 1.10
C MET A 1 1.87 14.80 -0.11
N THR A 2 2.36 13.59 -0.30
CA THR A 2 1.97 12.70 -1.41
C THR A 2 1.56 11.36 -0.81
N ILE A 3 0.48 10.79 -1.34
CA ILE A 3 0.03 9.43 -1.02
C ILE A 3 0.57 8.52 -2.12
N TYR A 4 1.45 7.60 -1.74
CA TYR A 4 1.98 6.56 -2.61
C TYR A 4 1.25 5.25 -2.36
N CYS A 5 0.86 4.61 -3.44
CA CYS A 5 -0.05 3.48 -3.42
C CYS A 5 0.57 2.28 -4.12
N ASP A 6 0.56 1.13 -3.45
CA ASP A 6 0.94 -0.17 -4.02
C ASP A 6 0.16 -1.28 -3.31
N GLU A 7 0.08 -2.44 -3.94
CA GLU A 7 -0.65 -3.60 -3.46
C GLU A 7 0.24 -4.84 -3.34
N SER A 8 -0.26 -5.84 -2.62
CA SER A 8 0.39 -7.16 -2.56
C SER A 8 -0.65 -8.26 -2.52
N GLY A 9 -0.35 -9.35 -3.23
CA GLY A 9 -1.13 -10.58 -3.23
C GLY A 9 -2.28 -10.61 -4.23
N GLY A 10 -3.32 -11.36 -3.87
CA GLY A 10 -4.50 -11.66 -4.67
C GLY A 10 -5.30 -12.78 -4.01
N LEU A 11 -6.60 -12.88 -4.30
CA LEU A 11 -7.47 -13.86 -3.63
C LEU A 11 -7.03 -15.31 -3.81
N ASN A 12 -6.34 -15.63 -4.90
CA ASN A 12 -5.77 -16.97 -5.10
C ASN A 12 -4.61 -17.28 -4.14
N ALA A 13 -3.95 -16.27 -3.59
CA ALA A 13 -2.91 -16.39 -2.57
C ALA A 13 -3.47 -16.28 -1.14
N GLY A 14 -4.80 -16.16 -0.97
CA GLY A 14 -5.48 -16.12 0.32
C GLY A 14 -5.85 -14.72 0.82
N ALA A 15 -5.16 -13.68 0.36
CA ALA A 15 -5.49 -12.29 0.70
C ALA A 15 -4.99 -11.31 -0.37
N MET A 16 -5.58 -10.13 -0.43
CA MET A 16 -5.03 -8.97 -1.13
C MET A 16 -4.96 -7.80 -0.15
N THR A 17 -3.86 -7.05 -0.20
CA THR A 17 -3.66 -5.87 0.63
C THR A 17 -3.28 -4.68 -0.23
N PHE A 18 -3.72 -3.49 0.14
CA PHE A 18 -3.41 -2.26 -0.55
C PHE A 18 -2.94 -1.21 0.45
N SER A 19 -1.76 -0.63 0.24
CA SER A 19 -1.17 0.35 1.13
C SER A 19 -1.21 1.73 0.50
N ALA A 20 -1.74 2.72 1.23
CA ALA A 20 -1.70 4.14 0.89
C ALA A 20 -0.80 4.86 1.90
N VAL A 21 0.44 5.12 1.50
CA VAL A 21 1.52 5.70 2.32
C VAL A 21 1.61 7.20 2.10
N MET A 22 1.49 7.99 3.16
CA MET A 22 1.67 9.43 3.12
C MET A 22 3.09 9.83 3.55
N LEU A 23 3.84 10.44 2.64
CA LEU A 23 5.18 10.99 2.83
C LEU A 23 5.36 12.27 2.01
N THR A 24 6.40 13.06 2.30
CA THR A 24 6.90 14.03 1.32
C THR A 24 7.80 13.30 0.30
N PRO A 25 7.94 13.80 -0.94
CA PRO A 25 8.89 13.24 -1.90
C PRO A 25 10.32 13.21 -1.34
N ASP A 26 10.74 14.28 -0.64
CA ASP A 26 12.07 14.37 -0.03
C ASP A 26 12.27 13.28 1.03
N ALA A 27 11.30 13.08 1.93
CA ALA A 27 11.38 12.03 2.95
C ALA A 27 11.43 10.62 2.33
N ALA A 28 10.65 10.38 1.27
CA ALA A 28 10.72 9.10 0.55
C ALA A 28 12.11 8.87 -0.06
N GLY A 29 12.70 9.90 -0.67
CA GLY A 29 14.06 9.87 -1.21
C GLY A 29 15.13 9.64 -0.13
N GLU A 30 15.06 10.35 1.00
CA GLU A 30 15.98 10.21 2.12
C GLU A 30 15.93 8.82 2.76
N ILE A 31 14.73 8.25 2.94
CA ILE A 31 14.56 6.85 3.40
C ILE A 31 15.29 5.91 2.44
N HIS A 32 15.09 6.09 1.13
CA HIS A 32 15.72 5.24 0.12
C HIS A 32 17.24 5.38 0.08
N GLU A 33 17.76 6.60 0.07
CA GLU A 33 19.19 6.86 0.09
C GLU A 33 19.82 6.20 1.33
N ARG A 34 19.22 6.42 2.50
CA ARG A 34 19.72 5.84 3.74
C ARG A 34 19.65 4.32 3.74
N PHE A 35 18.52 3.76 3.31
CA PHE A 35 18.31 2.32 3.22
C PHE A 35 19.36 1.66 2.31
N ARG A 36 19.60 2.23 1.12
CA ARG A 36 20.58 1.73 0.15
C ARG A 36 22.01 1.88 0.64
N GLY A 37 22.32 2.99 1.31
CA GLY A 37 23.64 3.22 1.90
C GLY A 37 24.03 2.16 2.94
N VAL A 38 23.06 1.62 3.67
CA VAL A 38 23.31 0.57 4.69
C VAL A 38 23.26 -0.84 4.12
N THR A 39 22.31 -1.13 3.24
CA THR A 39 22.07 -2.49 2.72
C THR A 39 22.93 -2.83 1.50
N GLY A 40 23.41 -1.81 0.78
CA GLY A 40 24.05 -1.99 -0.52
C GLY A 40 23.08 -2.39 -1.62
N LEU A 41 21.76 -2.34 -1.39
CA LEU A 41 20.74 -2.73 -2.37
C LEU A 41 20.86 -1.88 -3.65
N ARG A 42 21.03 -2.56 -4.78
CA ARG A 42 20.99 -1.98 -6.13
C ARG A 42 19.71 -2.37 -6.84
N GLY A 43 19.19 -1.45 -7.66
CA GLY A 43 17.94 -1.66 -8.38
C GLY A 43 16.70 -1.46 -7.50
N GLU A 44 15.58 -2.02 -7.93
CA GLU A 44 14.29 -1.82 -7.28
C GLU A 44 14.19 -2.47 -5.90
N LEU A 45 13.72 -1.72 -4.91
CA LEU A 45 13.28 -2.23 -3.62
C LEU A 45 11.90 -2.88 -3.79
N LYS A 46 11.83 -4.20 -3.55
CA LYS A 46 10.57 -4.94 -3.51
C LYS A 46 10.38 -5.62 -2.16
N GLY A 47 9.21 -5.44 -1.55
CA GLY A 47 8.81 -6.07 -0.30
C GLY A 47 8.93 -7.59 -0.35
N SER A 48 8.60 -8.20 -1.48
CA SER A 48 8.74 -9.64 -1.67
C SER A 48 10.19 -10.15 -1.65
N ARG A 49 11.18 -9.29 -1.94
CA ARG A 49 12.60 -9.65 -2.15
C ARG A 49 13.52 -9.32 -0.98
N ILE A 50 13.09 -8.49 -0.04
CA ILE A 50 13.90 -8.12 1.12
C ILE A 50 13.80 -9.13 2.26
N SER A 51 14.89 -9.25 3.00
CA SER A 51 14.97 -10.00 4.25
C SER A 51 14.15 -9.37 5.37
N ILE A 52 13.99 -10.12 6.47
CA ILE A 52 13.28 -9.62 7.65
C ILE A 52 14.00 -8.45 8.33
N VAL A 53 15.35 -8.43 8.28
CA VAL A 53 16.17 -7.38 8.89
C VAL A 53 16.07 -6.10 8.06
N GLU A 54 16.17 -6.22 6.74
CA GLU A 54 15.96 -5.10 5.83
C GLU A 54 14.55 -4.52 5.96
N ARG A 55 13.53 -5.38 6.07
CA ARG A 55 12.16 -4.92 6.31
C ARG A 55 12.04 -4.14 7.62
N ALA A 56 12.61 -4.66 8.71
CA ALA A 56 12.64 -3.95 9.99
C ALA A 56 13.33 -2.60 9.86
N TYR A 57 14.46 -2.55 9.14
CA TYR A 57 15.21 -1.33 8.97
C TYR A 57 14.45 -0.27 8.15
N LEU A 58 13.83 -0.67 7.04
CA LEU A 58 13.03 0.25 6.23
C LEU A 58 11.84 0.81 7.02
N LEU A 59 11.13 -0.04 7.77
CA LEU A 59 9.98 0.37 8.56
C LEU A 59 10.37 1.29 9.74
N GLU A 60 11.54 1.09 10.33
CA GLU A 60 12.11 2.02 11.31
C GLU A 60 12.43 3.38 10.68
N LEU A 61 13.02 3.42 9.48
CA LEU A 61 13.28 4.68 8.76
C LEU A 61 11.98 5.41 8.42
N PHE A 62 10.97 4.66 7.98
CA PHE A 62 9.63 5.16 7.69
C PHE A 62 8.99 5.83 8.91
N ASP A 63 8.99 5.17 10.07
CA ASP A 63 8.42 5.71 11.31
C ASP A 63 9.17 6.97 11.77
N ARG A 64 10.52 6.95 11.72
CA ARG A 64 11.36 8.11 12.07
C ARG A 64 11.16 9.32 11.16
N ALA A 65 10.85 9.10 9.89
CA ALA A 65 10.54 10.15 8.94
C ALA A 65 9.13 10.74 9.15
N GLY A 66 8.37 10.27 10.14
CA GLY A 66 6.98 10.67 10.37
C GLY A 66 6.02 10.11 9.34
N GLY A 67 6.42 9.03 8.66
CA GLY A 67 5.60 8.35 7.66
C GLY A 67 4.32 7.80 8.26
N ARG A 68 3.23 7.89 7.49
CA ARG A 68 1.92 7.38 7.92
C ARG A 68 1.29 6.54 6.82
N ALA A 69 0.53 5.50 7.18
CA ALA A 69 -0.13 4.65 6.20
C ALA A 69 -1.54 4.25 6.62
N TRP A 70 -2.42 4.14 5.63
CA TRP A 70 -3.64 3.34 5.70
C TRP A 70 -3.46 2.11 4.82
N VAL A 71 -3.72 0.93 5.38
CA VAL A 71 -3.63 -0.35 4.66
C VAL A 71 -4.98 -1.02 4.66
N ALA A 72 -5.56 -1.19 3.48
CA ALA A 72 -6.77 -1.98 3.30
C ALA A 72 -6.39 -3.46 3.12
N VAL A 73 -7.09 -4.36 3.80
CA VAL A 73 -6.81 -5.81 3.79
C VAL A 73 -8.09 -6.58 3.49
N ALA A 74 -8.08 -7.41 2.46
CA ALA A 74 -9.13 -8.38 2.18
C ALA A 74 -8.58 -9.80 2.33
N GLU A 75 -9.10 -10.54 3.30
CA GLU A 75 -8.85 -11.99 3.45
C GLU A 75 -9.92 -12.77 2.70
N ARG A 76 -9.51 -13.74 1.88
CA ARG A 76 -10.41 -14.54 1.03
C ARG A 76 -11.55 -15.18 1.84
N ASP A 77 -11.22 -15.72 3.02
CA ASP A 77 -12.16 -16.47 3.85
C ASP A 77 -13.19 -15.59 4.57
N LYS A 78 -12.96 -14.26 4.58
CA LYS A 78 -13.85 -13.28 5.23
C LYS A 78 -14.58 -12.40 4.22
N LEU A 79 -14.22 -12.49 2.95
CA LEU A 79 -14.81 -11.70 1.89
C LEU A 79 -16.17 -12.27 1.51
N SER A 80 -17.18 -11.40 1.52
CA SER A 80 -18.53 -11.74 1.09
C SER A 80 -18.53 -12.21 -0.36
N GLN A 81 -19.36 -13.20 -0.65
CA GLN A 81 -19.55 -13.70 -2.00
C GLN A 81 -20.58 -12.84 -2.75
N ASN A 82 -20.37 -12.70 -4.06
CA ASN A 82 -21.36 -12.13 -4.97
C ASN A 82 -22.63 -13.00 -5.00
N PRO A 83 -23.76 -12.44 -5.47
CA PRO A 83 -24.92 -13.24 -5.85
C PRO A 83 -24.50 -14.40 -6.77
N GLY A 84 -24.81 -15.64 -6.38
CA GLY A 84 -24.35 -16.84 -7.09
C GLY A 84 -23.09 -17.50 -6.50
N GLY A 85 -22.60 -17.03 -5.35
CA GLY A 85 -21.56 -17.73 -4.56
C GLY A 85 -20.13 -17.57 -5.09
N THR A 86 -19.91 -16.65 -6.03
CA THR A 86 -18.57 -16.38 -6.57
C THR A 86 -17.87 -15.28 -5.78
N LEU A 87 -16.54 -15.28 -5.78
CA LEU A 87 -15.77 -14.17 -5.21
C LEU A 87 -15.74 -12.97 -6.18
N PRO A 88 -15.55 -11.75 -5.67
CA PRO A 88 -15.26 -10.58 -6.51
C PRO A 88 -14.08 -10.83 -7.46
N SER A 89 -14.12 -10.21 -8.63
CA SER A 89 -12.99 -10.25 -9.55
C SER A 89 -11.75 -9.59 -8.93
N ASP A 90 -10.56 -10.00 -9.36
CA ASP A 90 -9.30 -9.42 -8.87
C ASP A 90 -9.26 -7.88 -9.05
N LEU A 91 -9.74 -7.40 -10.20
CA LEU A 91 -9.84 -5.98 -10.53
C LEU A 91 -10.83 -5.23 -9.63
N ALA A 92 -12.03 -5.80 -9.40
CA ALA A 92 -13.02 -5.19 -8.52
C ALA A 92 -12.51 -5.10 -7.08
N LEU A 93 -11.82 -6.14 -6.61
CA LEU A 93 -11.21 -6.13 -5.29
C LEU A 93 -10.08 -5.09 -5.19
N TYR A 94 -9.21 -5.01 -6.18
CA TYR A 94 -8.15 -4.01 -6.24
C TYR A 94 -8.72 -2.59 -6.14
N ALA A 95 -9.71 -2.26 -6.95
CA ALA A 95 -10.35 -0.95 -6.95
C ALA A 95 -11.01 -0.65 -5.60
N ALA A 96 -11.69 -1.62 -4.99
CA ALA A 96 -12.32 -1.46 -3.67
C ALA A 96 -11.29 -1.24 -2.55
N LEU A 97 -10.17 -1.95 -2.56
CA LEU A 97 -9.09 -1.78 -1.58
C LEU A 97 -8.41 -0.41 -1.72
N LEU A 98 -8.11 0.00 -2.96
CA LEU A 98 -7.57 1.33 -3.30
C LEU A 98 -8.51 2.43 -2.78
N ASN A 99 -9.79 2.38 -3.16
CA ASN A 99 -10.80 3.35 -2.73
C ASN A 99 -10.94 3.38 -1.20
N THR A 100 -10.90 2.23 -0.55
CA THR A 100 -10.97 2.13 0.91
C THR A 100 -9.76 2.81 1.55
N ALA A 101 -8.53 2.51 1.11
CA ALA A 101 -7.32 3.07 1.71
C ALA A 101 -7.22 4.59 1.48
N ILE A 102 -7.50 5.07 0.26
CA ILE A 102 -7.49 6.51 -0.07
C ILE A 102 -8.64 7.23 0.62
N GLY A 103 -9.83 6.64 0.64
CA GLY A 103 -11.01 7.21 1.29
C GLY A 103 -10.81 7.47 2.78
N ARG A 104 -9.96 6.69 3.46
CA ARG A 104 -9.56 6.94 4.85
C ARG A 104 -8.63 8.14 5.01
N TRP A 105 -7.86 8.48 3.99
CA TRP A 105 -6.98 9.65 4.00
C TRP A 105 -7.72 10.98 3.76
N LEU A 106 -8.79 10.98 2.97
CA LEU A 106 -9.48 12.22 2.59
C LEU A 106 -9.95 13.06 3.80
N PRO A 107 -10.58 12.50 4.86
CA PRO A 107 -10.95 13.29 6.02
C PRO A 107 -9.75 13.83 6.81
N GLU A 108 -8.65 13.07 6.85
CA GLU A 108 -7.47 13.41 7.66
C GLU A 108 -6.58 14.48 7.03
N THR A 109 -6.60 14.59 5.70
CA THR A 109 -5.90 15.65 4.98
C THR A 109 -6.64 16.98 5.03
N GLY A 110 -7.84 17.05 5.62
CA GLY A 110 -8.64 18.28 5.71
C GLY A 110 -9.03 18.85 4.35
N GLY A 111 -9.07 18.03 3.30
CA GLY A 111 -9.29 18.47 1.92
C GLY A 111 -8.10 19.21 1.28
N VAL A 112 -6.91 19.16 1.90
CA VAL A 112 -5.69 19.77 1.35
C VAL A 112 -5.12 18.93 0.21
N CYS A 113 -4.55 19.64 -0.77
CA CYS A 113 -3.92 19.04 -1.94
C CYS A 113 -2.89 17.98 -1.59
N THR A 114 -3.23 16.75 -1.96
CA THR A 114 -2.40 15.57 -1.81
C THR A 114 -2.40 14.86 -3.15
N ASP A 115 -1.23 14.80 -3.77
CA ASP A 115 -1.05 13.98 -4.96
C ASP A 115 -1.16 12.52 -4.57
N VAL A 116 -1.88 11.74 -5.38
CA VAL A 116 -1.98 10.29 -5.25
C VAL A 116 -1.19 9.67 -6.39
N VAL A 117 -0.19 8.87 -6.05
CA VAL A 117 0.69 8.17 -6.98
C VAL A 117 0.43 6.67 -6.85
N ILE A 118 -0.12 6.07 -7.90
CA ILE A 118 -0.55 4.66 -7.92
C ILE A 118 0.46 3.86 -8.75
N ASP A 119 0.89 2.70 -8.24
CA ASP A 119 1.69 1.76 -9.02
C ASP A 119 1.00 1.37 -10.33
N ASP A 120 1.78 1.29 -11.41
CA ASP A 120 1.28 0.96 -12.75
C ASP A 120 1.63 -0.46 -13.22
N GLY A 121 2.14 -1.31 -12.33
CA GLY A 121 2.70 -2.62 -12.67
C GLY A 121 1.69 -3.77 -12.75
N ARG A 122 0.52 -3.66 -12.12
CA ARG A 122 -0.40 -4.81 -11.95
C ARG A 122 -1.29 -5.11 -13.16
N TYR A 123 -1.85 -4.08 -13.81
CA TYR A 123 -2.86 -4.23 -14.86
C TYR A 123 -2.47 -3.53 -16.17
N ASP A 124 -3.23 -3.79 -17.24
CA ASP A 124 -3.07 -3.08 -18.51
C ASP A 124 -3.21 -1.55 -18.31
N PRO A 125 -2.38 -0.73 -18.99
CA PRO A 125 -2.42 0.73 -18.84
C PRO A 125 -3.80 1.36 -19.05
N LYS A 126 -4.67 0.79 -19.89
CA LYS A 126 -6.03 1.30 -20.09
C LYS A 126 -6.92 1.10 -18.86
N ILE A 127 -6.76 -0.04 -18.18
CA ILE A 127 -7.50 -0.34 -16.94
C ILE A 127 -7.03 0.61 -15.85
N LEU A 128 -5.72 0.77 -15.68
CA LEU A 128 -5.16 1.67 -14.68
C LEU A 128 -5.52 3.14 -14.95
N ALA A 129 -5.59 3.54 -16.22
CA ALA A 129 -6.05 4.89 -16.59
C ALA A 129 -7.49 5.15 -16.12
N HIS A 130 -8.39 4.16 -16.25
CA HIS A 130 -9.76 4.27 -15.78
C HIS A 130 -9.83 4.37 -14.25
N ILE A 131 -9.10 3.51 -13.53
CA ILE A 131 -9.02 3.57 -12.07
C ILE A 131 -8.47 4.93 -11.60
N ARG A 132 -7.43 5.44 -12.25
CA ARG A 132 -6.87 6.78 -11.97
C ARG A 132 -7.92 7.87 -12.19
N GLU A 133 -8.77 7.77 -13.20
CA GLU A 133 -9.86 8.73 -13.45
C GLU A 133 -10.89 8.71 -12.34
N ASP A 134 -11.28 7.54 -11.85
CA ASP A 134 -12.21 7.40 -10.72
C ASP A 134 -11.63 8.02 -9.44
N ILE A 135 -10.35 7.76 -9.15
CA ILE A 135 -9.66 8.41 -8.03
C ILE A 135 -9.57 9.93 -8.23
N GLN A 136 -9.24 10.39 -9.44
CA GLN A 136 -9.21 11.82 -9.75
C GLN A 136 -10.58 12.48 -9.53
N ALA A 137 -11.67 11.80 -9.88
CA ALA A 137 -13.02 12.29 -9.65
C ALA A 137 -13.31 12.41 -8.14
N GLY A 138 -12.89 11.45 -7.33
CA GLY A 138 -13.00 11.50 -5.87
C GLY A 138 -12.15 12.61 -5.22
N LEU A 139 -10.96 12.88 -5.75
CA LEU A 139 -10.09 13.99 -5.32
C LEU A 139 -10.63 15.36 -5.74
N GLY A 140 -11.36 15.43 -6.85
CA GLY A 140 -11.84 16.67 -7.44
C GLY A 140 -10.69 17.61 -7.80
N GLN A 141 -10.88 18.91 -7.55
CA GLN A 141 -9.85 19.94 -7.76
C GLN A 141 -8.77 19.98 -6.68
N TRP A 142 -8.95 19.21 -5.60
CA TRP A 142 -8.11 19.33 -4.43
C TRP A 142 -6.78 18.60 -4.62
N GLY A 143 -6.70 17.52 -5.38
CA GLY A 143 -5.43 16.80 -5.62
C GLY A 143 -5.33 16.23 -7.03
N ARG A 144 -4.21 15.56 -7.32
CA ARG A 144 -3.98 14.91 -8.61
C ARG A 144 -3.70 13.42 -8.44
N ALA A 145 -4.42 12.59 -9.20
CA ALA A 145 -4.11 11.18 -9.35
C ALA A 145 -3.16 10.95 -10.53
N SER A 146 -2.11 10.18 -10.31
CA SER A 146 -1.11 9.82 -11.31
C SER A 146 -0.70 8.35 -11.19
N LEU A 147 -0.22 7.79 -12.30
CA LEU A 147 0.37 6.46 -12.36
C LEU A 147 1.89 6.60 -12.36
N ALA A 148 2.60 5.66 -11.74
CA ALA A 148 4.06 5.64 -11.75
C ALA A 148 4.63 4.22 -11.84
N ASP A 149 5.69 4.08 -12.64
CA ASP A 149 6.57 2.92 -12.62
C ASP A 149 7.23 2.80 -11.25
N SER A 150 6.91 1.71 -10.52
CA SER A 150 7.47 1.45 -9.19
C SER A 150 8.98 1.63 -9.15
N ARG A 151 9.73 1.26 -10.21
CA ARG A 151 11.19 1.37 -10.25
C ARG A 151 11.71 2.79 -10.09
N ARG A 152 10.87 3.78 -10.42
CA ARG A 152 11.21 5.21 -10.45
C ARG A 152 10.56 6.00 -9.32
N SER A 153 9.79 5.34 -8.45
CA SER A 153 9.06 5.98 -7.37
C SER A 153 9.45 5.36 -6.03
N ASP A 154 10.24 6.09 -5.25
CA ASP A 154 10.70 5.66 -3.93
C ASP A 154 9.52 5.43 -2.98
N GLY A 155 8.53 6.32 -3.01
CA GLY A 155 7.33 6.19 -2.18
C GLY A 155 6.47 4.97 -2.54
N VAL A 156 6.35 4.62 -3.82
CA VAL A 156 5.62 3.40 -4.25
C VAL A 156 6.36 2.14 -3.77
N GLN A 157 7.69 2.10 -3.85
CA GLN A 157 8.48 0.98 -3.32
C GLN A 157 8.35 0.84 -1.79
N ILE A 158 8.20 1.94 -1.05
CA ILE A 158 7.88 1.89 0.39
C ILE A 158 6.46 1.35 0.62
N ALA A 159 5.49 1.77 -0.20
CA ALA A 159 4.12 1.24 -0.15
C ALA A 159 4.08 -0.27 -0.44
N ASP A 160 4.85 -0.79 -1.40
CA ASP A 160 5.01 -2.23 -1.67
C ASP A 160 5.45 -2.96 -0.41
N VAL A 161 6.49 -2.47 0.25
CA VAL A 161 7.04 -3.13 1.45
C VAL A 161 5.99 -3.19 2.56
N ILE A 162 5.22 -2.12 2.77
CA ILE A 162 4.16 -2.09 3.78
C ILE A 162 3.01 -3.03 3.37
N ALA A 163 2.50 -2.94 2.14
CA ALA A 163 1.45 -3.82 1.63
C ALA A 163 1.88 -5.30 1.76
N ASN A 164 3.07 -5.63 1.28
CA ASN A 164 3.63 -6.97 1.37
C ASN A 164 3.79 -7.44 2.83
N SER A 165 4.11 -6.55 3.77
CA SER A 165 4.19 -6.90 5.20
C SER A 165 2.85 -7.39 5.71
N LEU A 166 1.78 -6.62 5.48
CA LEU A 166 0.43 -6.97 5.94
C LEU A 166 -0.12 -8.18 5.19
N PHE A 167 0.19 -8.33 3.90
CA PHE A 167 -0.15 -9.54 3.14
C PHE A 167 0.43 -10.80 3.80
N ASN A 168 1.72 -10.79 4.15
CA ASN A 168 2.35 -11.94 4.79
C ASN A 168 1.75 -12.30 6.16
N ILE A 169 1.20 -11.32 6.88
CA ILE A 169 0.45 -11.53 8.12
C ILE A 169 -0.92 -12.13 7.81
N ALA A 170 -1.67 -11.53 6.89
CA ALA A 170 -3.01 -11.96 6.50
C ALA A 170 -3.03 -13.42 6.03
N VAL A 171 -2.07 -13.83 5.21
CA VAL A 171 -1.96 -15.21 4.71
C VAL A 171 -1.25 -16.16 5.68
N ARG A 172 -0.92 -15.70 6.90
CA ARG A 172 -0.23 -16.49 7.94
C ARG A 172 1.02 -17.20 7.43
N SER A 173 1.82 -16.47 6.64
CA SER A 173 3.09 -17.00 6.10
C SER A 173 4.06 -17.42 7.23
N GLN A 174 5.09 -18.19 6.89
CA GLN A 174 6.12 -18.62 7.86
C GLN A 174 6.80 -17.45 8.59
N ARG A 175 6.83 -16.26 7.98
CA ARG A 175 7.43 -15.04 8.54
C ARG A 175 6.42 -14.11 9.23
N ALA A 176 5.12 -14.44 9.23
CA ALA A 176 4.04 -13.59 9.76
C ALA A 176 4.34 -13.09 11.17
N ASN A 177 4.67 -13.98 12.11
CA ASN A 177 4.94 -13.61 13.51
C ASN A 177 6.10 -12.62 13.67
N ARG A 178 7.14 -12.72 12.83
CA ARG A 178 8.28 -11.80 12.86
C ARG A 178 7.92 -10.45 12.26
N ILE A 179 7.16 -10.44 11.16
CA ILE A 179 6.67 -9.20 10.54
C ILE A 179 5.70 -8.48 11.47
N GLN A 180 4.81 -9.22 12.14
CA GLN A 180 3.89 -8.66 13.14
C GLN A 180 4.65 -7.93 14.23
N ARG A 181 5.67 -8.55 14.83
CA ARG A 181 6.52 -7.91 15.86
C ARG A 181 7.20 -6.62 15.38
N ILE A 182 7.55 -6.54 14.09
CA ILE A 182 8.13 -5.32 13.50
C ILE A 182 7.06 -4.23 13.38
N LEU A 183 5.84 -4.59 13.00
CA LEU A 183 4.74 -3.65 12.80
C LEU A 183 4.05 -3.22 14.11
N ASP A 184 4.09 -4.04 15.16
CA ASP A 184 3.40 -3.78 16.43
C ASP A 184 3.60 -2.35 16.98
N PRO A 185 4.83 -1.77 17.00
CA PRO A 185 5.04 -0.40 17.46
C PRO A 185 4.29 0.63 16.61
N MET A 186 4.35 0.50 15.27
CA MET A 186 3.69 1.41 14.33
C MET A 186 2.16 1.26 14.33
N LEU A 187 1.66 0.06 14.60
CA LEU A 187 0.23 -0.18 14.80
C LEU A 187 -0.25 0.48 16.10
N ALA A 188 0.53 0.34 17.18
CA ALA A 188 0.22 0.95 18.47
C ALA A 188 0.26 2.48 18.43
N SER A 189 1.24 3.07 17.74
CA SER A 189 1.36 4.52 17.55
C SER A 189 0.37 5.08 16.51
N LYS A 190 -0.34 4.21 15.77
CA LYS A 190 -1.17 4.53 14.61
C LYS A 190 -0.39 5.17 13.45
N ALA A 191 0.93 4.98 13.40
CA ALA A 191 1.73 5.27 12.22
C ALA A 191 1.21 4.47 11.02
N ILE A 192 0.94 3.19 11.24
CA ILE A 192 0.25 2.32 10.28
C ILE A 192 -1.13 1.99 10.86
N ARG A 193 -2.17 2.16 10.03
CA ARG A 193 -3.55 1.83 10.38
C ARG A 193 -4.10 0.84 9.37
N VAL A 194 -4.82 -0.16 9.87
CA VAL A 194 -5.37 -1.23 9.04
C VAL A 194 -6.88 -1.13 9.02
N VAL A 195 -7.47 -1.31 7.85
CA VAL A 195 -8.91 -1.43 7.64
C VAL A 195 -9.19 -2.73 6.91
N GLU A 196 -10.10 -3.53 7.45
CA GLU A 196 -10.53 -4.77 6.82
C GLU A 196 -11.62 -4.49 5.79
N LEU A 197 -11.52 -5.12 4.62
CA LEU A 197 -12.52 -5.09 3.58
C LEU A 197 -13.18 -6.48 3.49
N THR A 198 -14.43 -6.56 3.92
CA THR A 198 -15.22 -7.80 3.94
C THR A 198 -16.30 -7.84 2.86
N GLN A 199 -16.46 -6.77 2.08
CA GLN A 199 -17.42 -6.68 0.98
C GLN A 199 -16.86 -5.78 -0.13
N VAL A 200 -17.15 -6.12 -1.37
CA VAL A 200 -16.93 -5.28 -2.55
C VAL A 200 -18.32 -4.91 -3.07
N ASP A 201 -18.57 -3.61 -3.20
CA ASP A 201 -19.83 -3.07 -3.72
C ASP A 201 -19.89 -3.10 -5.26
#